data_AF-A0A2E1RRN1-F1
#
_entry.id   AF-A0A2E1RRN1-F1
#
_cell.length_a   1.000
_cell.length_b   1.000
_cell.length_c   1.000
_cell.angle_alpha   90.00
_cell.angle_beta   90.00
_cell.angle_gamma   90.00
#
_symmetry.space_group_name_H-M   'P 1'
#
loop_
_entity.id
_entity.type
_entity.pdbx_description
1 polymer ?
#
loop_
_entity_poly.entity_id
_entity_poly.type
_entity_poly.pdbx_seq_one_letter_code
_entity_poly.pdbx_strand_id
1 'polypeptide(L)'
;MGSGLFAVPFTTSDKVQELMMNYCFDCHDGDSKKGDIQLDNLESLVLEDRLDLLNKVQEQLYIKEMPPKKKKVQPNAKDRQSLLDWISVELGNHNASTLEEKLRYSNYGNYVDHEKLFSGEVKEKAFSPERRWLVNPRIFNERVMDVFRLDRNDRNRFKQRQDGVLAGVKNPFIIPEHSGVRDYDVRMLNGGHLLVMITNAKWIAKKQIYSALLKMPKKQALIDDLNSTRIAGTTVNSISGLDSWYPKVTPEAFEKIVLMNRLPTDGEMAAAVQEQFGCVLRRNATKQELAKYVELLSSSITLAGNSEGLQQMLFAVLLESDFLYRLELGGVEIDEFGRRKLTPQEASFAISYALGDLSPDHELL
;
A
#
# COMPACT_ATOMS: atom_id res chain seq x y z
N MET A 1 37.08 16.59 -19.90
CA MET A 1 37.40 17.90 -19.29
C MET A 1 36.74 17.92 -17.94
N GLY A 2 37.53 17.95 -16.86
CA GLY A 2 37.06 17.76 -15.49
C GLY A 2 36.17 18.92 -15.06
N SER A 3 34.91 18.60 -14.76
CA SER A 3 34.02 19.45 -13.98
C SER A 3 34.54 19.46 -12.55
N GLY A 4 35.29 20.50 -12.20
CA GLY A 4 35.66 20.78 -10.82
C GLY A 4 34.40 20.86 -9.97
N LEU A 5 34.28 19.92 -9.02
CA LEU A 5 33.36 19.99 -7.90
C LEU A 5 33.75 21.24 -7.11
N PHE A 6 33.09 22.37 -7.38
CA PHE A 6 33.15 23.50 -6.48
C PHE A 6 32.50 23.06 -5.17
N ALA A 7 33.31 22.96 -4.12
CA ALA A 7 32.84 22.74 -2.76
C ALA A 7 31.82 23.85 -2.45
N VAL A 8 30.55 23.47 -2.27
CA VAL A 8 29.57 24.37 -1.68
C VAL A 8 30.13 24.80 -0.32
N PRO A 9 30.23 26.10 -0.01
CA PRO A 9 30.79 26.57 1.24
C PRO A 9 29.92 26.03 2.38
N PHE A 10 30.46 25.04 3.07
CA PHE A 10 29.89 24.50 4.29
C PHE A 10 30.42 25.32 5.44
N THR A 11 29.51 25.91 6.19
CA THR A 11 29.85 26.69 7.37
C THR A 11 28.97 26.20 8.50
N THR A 12 29.58 26.05 9.66
CA THR A 12 28.93 25.63 10.88
C THR A 12 28.91 26.82 11.83
N SER A 13 27.79 27.05 12.52
CA SER A 13 27.75 28.10 13.53
C SER A 13 28.70 27.77 14.69
N ASP A 14 29.24 28.78 15.36
CA ASP A 14 30.10 28.62 16.54
C ASP A 14 29.47 27.71 17.59
N LYS A 15 28.16 27.84 17.79
CA LYS A 15 27.38 27.01 18.71
C LYS A 15 27.40 25.53 18.30
N VAL A 16 27.24 25.21 17.02
CA VAL A 16 27.28 23.81 16.55
C VAL A 16 28.67 23.23 16.74
N GLN A 17 29.72 24.00 16.41
CA GLN A 17 31.11 23.59 16.62
C GLN A 17 31.39 23.28 18.10
N GLU A 18 30.95 24.13 19.02
CA GLU A 18 31.07 23.88 20.47
C GLU A 18 30.38 22.56 20.88
N LEU A 19 29.17 22.30 20.38
CA LEU A 19 28.45 21.06 20.67
C LEU A 19 29.19 19.83 20.10
N MET A 20 29.73 19.92 18.89
CA MET A 20 30.50 18.83 18.28
C MET A 20 31.81 18.55 19.04
N MET A 21 32.51 19.59 19.50
CA MET A 21 33.67 19.45 20.37
C MET A 21 33.33 18.73 21.67
N ASN A 22 32.21 19.10 22.31
CA ASN A 22 31.81 18.55 23.60
C ASN A 22 31.28 17.10 23.54
N TYR A 23 30.63 16.71 22.43
CA TYR A 23 29.92 15.43 22.36
C TYR A 23 30.50 14.44 21.34
N CYS A 24 31.23 14.90 20.32
CA CYS A 24 31.57 14.08 19.15
C CYS A 24 33.08 13.86 19.00
N PHE A 25 33.90 14.91 19.07
CA PHE A 25 35.31 14.87 18.65
C PHE A 25 36.21 14.02 19.54
N ASP A 26 35.85 13.83 20.81
CA ASP A 26 36.46 12.85 21.73
C ASP A 26 36.63 11.41 21.18
N CYS A 27 35.87 11.05 20.13
CA CYS A 27 35.87 9.72 19.53
C CYS A 27 35.87 9.73 18.00
N HIS A 28 35.54 10.85 17.37
CA HIS A 28 35.35 10.97 15.92
C HIS A 28 36.21 12.10 15.32
N ASP A 29 37.38 12.35 15.89
CA ASP A 29 38.41 13.22 15.33
C ASP A 29 39.36 12.44 14.39
N GLY A 30 40.33 13.16 13.81
CA GLY A 30 41.38 12.59 12.96
C GLY A 30 42.25 11.52 13.61
N ASP A 31 42.34 11.49 14.94
CA ASP A 31 43.20 10.55 15.68
C ASP A 31 42.45 9.29 16.14
N SER A 32 41.19 9.42 16.58
CA SER A 32 40.42 8.33 17.18
C SER A 32 39.58 7.53 16.18
N LYS A 33 38.93 8.21 15.22
CA LYS A 33 38.08 7.65 14.15
C LYS A 33 37.24 6.42 14.52
N LYS A 34 36.54 6.44 15.66
CA LYS A 34 35.79 5.24 16.11
C LYS A 34 34.68 4.89 15.13
N GLY A 35 34.60 3.60 14.79
CA GLY A 35 33.64 3.09 13.81
C GLY A 35 33.93 3.56 12.38
N ASP A 36 35.18 3.93 12.09
CA ASP A 36 35.63 4.49 10.80
C ASP A 36 34.92 5.80 10.42
N ILE A 37 34.56 6.60 11.43
CA ILE A 37 33.88 7.88 11.28
C ILE A 37 34.75 9.02 11.82
N GLN A 38 35.00 10.01 10.95
CA GLN A 38 35.70 11.26 11.25
C GLN A 38 34.77 12.45 10.97
N LEU A 39 34.62 13.37 11.93
CA LEU A 39 33.65 14.49 11.91
C LEU A 39 34.31 15.87 11.95
N ASP A 40 35.60 15.97 12.26
CA ASP A 40 36.35 17.22 12.28
C ASP A 40 36.80 17.69 10.88
N ASN A 41 36.59 16.85 9.85
CA ASN A 41 37.00 17.12 8.48
C ASN A 41 35.80 17.32 7.52
N LEU A 42 34.59 17.55 8.03
CA LEU A 42 33.37 17.66 7.22
C LEU A 42 33.54 18.63 6.04
N GLU A 43 34.17 19.79 6.26
CA GLU A 43 34.46 20.82 5.24
C GLU A 43 35.28 20.29 4.05
N SER A 44 36.15 19.31 4.29
CA SER A 44 37.05 18.72 3.28
C SER A 44 36.43 17.55 2.51
N LEU A 45 35.34 16.97 3.00
CA LEU A 45 34.65 15.87 2.34
C LEU A 45 33.97 16.34 1.05
N VAL A 46 33.93 15.45 0.07
CA VAL A 46 33.04 15.63 -1.10
C VAL A 46 31.59 15.64 -0.63
N LEU A 47 30.74 16.36 -1.36
CA LEU A 47 29.37 16.63 -0.93
C LEU A 47 28.57 15.35 -0.67
N GLU A 48 28.66 14.35 -1.55
CA GLU A 48 27.96 13.07 -1.41
C GLU A 48 28.33 12.36 -0.10
N ASP A 49 29.63 12.15 0.13
CA ASP A 49 30.14 11.52 1.37
C ASP A 49 29.75 12.32 2.63
N ARG A 50 29.76 13.65 2.55
CA ARG A 50 29.34 14.52 3.66
C ARG A 50 27.87 14.32 3.99
N LEU A 51 26.99 14.30 2.99
CA LEU A 51 25.55 14.14 3.20
C LEU A 51 25.22 12.73 3.73
N ASP A 52 25.90 11.70 3.24
CA ASP A 52 25.78 10.33 3.76
C ASP A 52 26.22 10.23 5.22
N LEU A 53 27.32 10.90 5.57
CA LEU A 53 27.82 10.94 6.93
C LEU A 53 26.86 11.70 7.86
N LEU A 54 26.37 12.86 7.44
CA LEU A 54 25.39 13.64 8.20
C LEU A 54 24.09 12.87 8.42
N ASN A 55 23.60 12.11 7.44
CA ASN A 55 22.44 11.22 7.62
C ASN A 55 22.68 10.15 8.72
N LYS A 56 23.89 9.54 8.76
CA LYS A 56 24.26 8.59 9.82
C LYS A 56 24.31 9.27 11.19
N VAL A 57 24.90 10.46 11.27
CA VAL A 57 24.98 11.23 12.53
C VAL A 57 23.59 11.61 13.02
N GLN A 58 22.72 12.13 12.13
CA GLN A 58 21.34 12.51 12.44
C GLN A 58 20.57 11.32 13.04
N GLU A 59 20.66 10.15 12.41
CA GLU A 59 20.00 8.93 12.88
C GLU A 59 20.48 8.53 14.28
N GLN A 60 21.79 8.47 14.51
CA GLN A 60 22.38 8.06 15.80
C GLN A 60 22.05 9.04 16.94
N LEU A 61 22.01 10.35 16.64
CA LEU A 61 21.58 11.38 17.59
C LEU A 61 20.09 11.26 17.91
N TYR A 62 19.26 10.99 16.90
CA TYR A 62 17.81 10.82 17.04
C TYR A 62 17.46 9.62 17.92
N ILE A 63 18.02 8.44 17.64
CA ILE A 63 17.77 7.22 18.42
C ILE A 63 18.49 7.17 19.78
N LYS A 64 19.26 8.22 20.10
CA LYS A 64 20.03 8.37 21.35
C LYS A 64 21.09 7.30 21.61
N GLU A 65 21.67 6.72 20.55
CA GLU A 65 22.78 5.78 20.65
C GLU A 65 24.15 6.47 20.61
N MET A 66 24.21 7.71 20.10
CA MET A 66 25.40 8.56 20.17
C MET A 66 25.14 9.86 20.96
N PRO A 67 26.09 10.25 21.85
CA PRO A 67 27.24 9.49 22.32
C PRO A 67 26.83 8.21 23.08
N PRO A 68 27.66 7.15 23.13
CA PRO A 68 27.28 5.88 23.76
C PRO A 68 26.90 6.07 25.23
N LYS A 69 25.91 5.31 25.74
CA LYS A 69 25.40 5.44 27.13
C LYS A 69 26.48 5.38 28.22
N LYS A 70 27.62 4.73 27.95
CA LYS A 70 28.79 4.66 28.85
C LYS A 70 29.60 5.96 28.96
N LYS A 71 29.40 6.92 28.05
CA LYS A 71 30.05 8.23 28.10
C LYS A 71 29.38 9.10 29.15
N LYS A 72 30.19 9.71 30.01
CA LYS A 72 29.73 10.59 31.09
C LYS A 72 29.05 11.86 30.56
N VAL A 73 29.55 12.37 29.45
CA VAL A 73 29.04 13.58 28.80
C VAL A 73 27.99 13.16 27.77
N GLN A 74 26.75 13.62 27.97
CA GLN A 74 25.60 13.35 27.11
C GLN A 74 24.92 14.68 26.77
N PRO A 75 24.45 14.87 25.53
CA PRO A 75 23.70 16.06 25.17
C PRO A 75 22.33 16.05 25.86
N ASN A 76 21.98 17.18 26.48
CA ASN A 76 20.63 17.41 26.98
C ASN A 76 19.64 17.57 25.81
N ALA A 77 18.34 17.67 26.10
CA ALA A 77 17.31 17.74 25.06
C ALA A 77 17.47 18.95 24.11
N LYS A 78 17.88 20.12 24.64
CA LYS A 78 18.03 21.36 23.86
C LYS A 78 19.25 21.32 22.94
N ASP A 79 20.35 20.77 23.45
CA ASP A 79 21.61 20.64 22.71
C ASP A 79 21.49 19.60 21.60
N ARG A 80 20.86 18.46 21.92
CA ARG A 80 20.53 17.43 20.93
C ARG A 80 19.62 17.99 19.83
N GLN A 81 18.57 18.73 20.20
CA GLN A 81 17.69 19.36 19.22
C GLN A 81 18.45 20.37 18.34
N SER A 82 19.34 21.18 18.93
CA SER A 82 20.15 22.13 18.17
C SER A 82 21.05 21.43 17.13
N LEU A 83 21.63 20.27 17.46
CA LEU A 83 22.39 19.45 16.52
C LEU A 83 21.51 18.88 15.42
N LEU A 84 20.35 18.31 15.78
CA LEU A 84 19.40 17.73 14.82
C LEU A 84 18.88 18.80 13.85
N ASP A 85 18.49 19.98 14.36
CA ASP A 85 17.99 21.09 13.54
C ASP A 85 19.03 21.56 12.52
N TRP A 86 20.29 21.70 12.96
CA TRP A 86 21.39 22.07 12.06
C TRP A 86 21.59 21.02 10.96
N ILE A 87 21.63 19.73 11.31
CA ILE A 87 21.79 18.65 10.32
C ILE A 87 20.58 18.62 9.37
N SER A 88 19.36 18.77 9.88
CA SER A 88 18.13 18.81 9.08
C SER A 88 18.12 19.96 8.09
N VAL A 89 18.57 21.15 8.48
CA VAL A 89 18.71 22.30 7.56
C VAL A 89 19.73 22.01 6.47
N GLU A 90 20.91 21.49 6.83
CA GLU A 90 21.96 21.18 5.88
C GLU A 90 21.52 20.10 4.87
N LEU A 91 20.96 18.99 5.34
CA LEU A 91 20.41 17.94 4.48
C LEU A 91 19.24 18.46 3.63
N GLY A 92 18.39 19.32 4.19
CA GLY A 92 17.25 19.94 3.51
C GLY A 92 17.68 20.84 2.35
N ASN A 93 18.74 21.64 2.52
CA ASN A 93 19.31 22.48 1.46
C ASN A 93 19.76 21.67 0.23
N HIS A 94 20.05 20.38 0.42
CA HIS A 94 20.51 19.46 -0.61
C HIS A 94 19.46 18.41 -1.03
N ASN A 95 18.25 18.44 -0.46
CA ASN A 95 17.23 17.40 -0.63
C ASN A 95 17.75 15.97 -0.33
N ALA A 96 18.61 15.85 0.68
CA ALA A 96 19.35 14.62 0.99
C ALA A 96 18.92 13.95 2.31
N SER A 97 17.88 14.46 2.98
CA SER A 97 17.41 13.89 4.24
C SER A 97 16.75 12.52 4.02
N THR A 98 17.22 11.51 4.77
CA THR A 98 16.70 10.12 4.70
C THR A 98 16.00 9.68 5.98
N LEU A 99 16.12 10.45 7.06
CA LEU A 99 15.57 10.07 8.36
C LEU A 99 14.05 9.97 8.33
N GLU A 100 13.36 10.88 7.64
CA GLU A 100 11.89 10.88 7.55
C GLU A 100 11.35 9.59 6.94
N GLU A 101 12.07 9.00 5.98
CA GLU A 101 11.72 7.70 5.41
C GLU A 101 11.94 6.58 6.43
N LYS A 102 13.06 6.60 7.15
CA LYS A 102 13.38 5.63 8.20
C LYS A 102 12.35 5.64 9.35
N LEU A 103 11.88 6.81 9.74
CA LEU A 103 10.85 6.97 10.77
C LEU A 103 9.50 6.33 10.39
N ARG A 104 9.29 6.04 9.10
CA ARG A 104 8.08 5.30 8.68
C ARG A 104 8.15 3.84 9.06
N TYR A 105 9.31 3.24 9.22
CA TYR A 105 9.44 1.81 9.50
C TYR A 105 9.02 1.48 10.95
N SER A 106 8.30 0.37 11.12
CA SER A 106 7.72 -0.03 12.42
C SER A 106 8.74 -0.18 13.55
N ASN A 107 9.96 -0.63 13.24
CA ASN A 107 11.05 -0.76 14.21
C ASN A 107 11.51 0.59 14.78
N TYR A 108 11.32 1.69 14.05
CA TYR A 108 11.64 3.03 14.55
C TYR A 108 10.65 3.54 15.60
N GLY A 109 9.45 2.95 15.66
CA GLY A 109 8.49 3.21 16.73
C GLY A 109 9.05 2.89 18.12
N ASN A 110 9.99 1.95 18.23
CA ASN A 110 10.62 1.58 19.50
C ASN A 110 11.57 2.65 20.07
N TYR A 111 12.00 3.61 19.25
CA TYR A 111 12.89 4.71 19.67
C TYR A 111 12.12 5.96 20.11
N VAL A 112 10.79 5.92 20.09
CA VAL A 112 9.97 7.01 20.62
C VAL A 112 10.05 7.02 22.14
N ASP A 113 10.11 8.22 22.71
CA ASP A 113 10.19 8.41 24.16
C ASP A 113 8.84 8.08 24.84
N HIS A 114 8.75 6.91 25.45
CA HIS A 114 7.52 6.40 26.06
C HIS A 114 7.03 7.27 27.23
N GLU A 115 7.93 7.80 28.05
CA GLU A 115 7.54 8.71 29.13
C GLU A 115 6.88 9.97 28.56
N LYS A 116 7.47 10.55 27.51
CA LYS A 116 6.87 11.70 26.83
C LYS A 116 5.48 11.38 26.25
N LEU A 117 5.30 10.20 25.66
CA LEU A 117 4.01 9.75 25.10
C LEU A 117 2.90 9.66 26.16
N PHE A 118 3.22 9.20 27.37
CA PHE A 118 2.22 8.88 28.41
C PHE A 118 2.19 9.87 29.58
N SER A 119 3.13 10.82 29.67
CA SER A 119 3.19 11.87 30.71
C SER A 119 1.94 12.76 30.79
N GLY A 120 1.22 12.91 29.67
CA GLY A 120 0.14 13.87 29.52
C GLY A 120 0.60 15.32 29.39
N GLU A 121 1.91 15.59 29.30
CA GLU A 121 2.46 16.93 29.04
C GLU A 121 2.14 17.42 27.63
N VAL A 122 2.08 16.50 26.67
CA VAL A 122 1.72 16.79 25.27
C VAL A 122 0.21 17.02 25.19
N LYS A 123 -0.20 18.28 25.00
CA LYS A 123 -1.61 18.69 24.84
C LYS A 123 -2.04 18.90 23.39
N GLU A 124 -1.10 18.81 22.45
CA GLU A 124 -1.38 18.93 21.03
C GLU A 124 -2.28 17.78 20.56
N LYS A 125 -3.18 18.08 19.62
CA LYS A 125 -4.02 17.04 19.01
C LYS A 125 -3.15 16.16 18.14
N ALA A 126 -3.12 14.87 18.45
CA ALA A 126 -2.45 13.87 17.63
C ALA A 126 -3.04 13.82 16.22
N PHE A 127 -2.17 13.70 15.22
CA PHE A 127 -2.56 13.48 13.83
C PHE A 127 -1.49 12.66 13.12
N SER A 128 -1.87 12.06 12.01
CA SER A 128 -0.95 11.38 11.09
C SER A 128 -1.00 12.08 9.73
N PRO A 129 0.08 12.03 8.93
CA PRO A 129 0.02 12.45 7.54
C PRO A 129 -0.95 11.57 6.75
N GLU A 130 -1.30 12.01 5.54
CA GLU A 130 -2.02 11.16 4.59
C GLU A 130 -1.23 9.88 4.30
N ARG A 131 -1.94 8.75 4.29
CA ARG A 131 -1.30 7.44 4.13
C ARG A 131 -2.10 6.58 3.19
N ARG A 132 -1.35 5.76 2.48
CA ARG A 132 -1.85 4.56 1.82
C ARG A 132 -1.27 3.39 2.60
N TRP A 133 -2.09 2.37 2.81
CA TRP A 133 -1.73 1.16 3.54
C TRP A 133 -1.99 -0.06 2.68
N LEU A 134 -0.95 -0.78 2.30
CA LEU A 134 -1.08 -2.05 1.63
C LEU A 134 -1.86 -3.01 2.52
N VAL A 135 -2.92 -3.62 1.99
CA VAL A 135 -3.71 -4.56 2.77
C VAL A 135 -2.90 -5.83 3.01
N ASN A 136 -3.04 -6.40 4.20
CA ASN A 136 -2.38 -7.66 4.50
C ASN A 136 -3.01 -8.82 3.69
N PRO A 137 -2.32 -9.98 3.60
CA PRO A 137 -2.84 -11.14 2.87
C PRO A 137 -4.22 -11.65 3.31
N ARG A 138 -4.56 -11.52 4.59
CA ARG A 138 -5.85 -11.97 5.12
C ARG A 138 -6.99 -11.04 4.72
N ILE A 139 -6.75 -9.72 4.76
CA ILE A 139 -7.69 -8.71 4.27
C ILE A 139 -7.91 -8.86 2.76
N PHE A 140 -6.84 -9.05 1.97
CA PHE A 140 -6.98 -9.29 0.53
C PHE A 140 -7.89 -10.48 0.24
N ASN A 141 -7.67 -11.57 0.98
CA ASN A 141 -8.46 -12.78 0.90
C ASN A 141 -9.95 -12.54 1.21
N GLU A 142 -10.25 -11.78 2.27
CA GLU A 142 -11.63 -11.40 2.61
C GLU A 142 -12.25 -10.46 1.56
N ARG A 143 -11.49 -9.49 1.03
CA ARG A 143 -11.94 -8.61 -0.06
C ARG A 143 -12.33 -9.40 -1.31
N VAL A 144 -11.57 -10.44 -1.67
CA VAL A 144 -11.93 -11.33 -2.78
C VAL A 144 -13.26 -12.06 -2.51
N MET A 145 -13.50 -12.50 -1.27
CA MET A 145 -14.79 -13.11 -0.90
C MET A 145 -15.93 -12.10 -0.92
N ASP A 146 -15.68 -10.85 -0.54
CA ASP A 146 -16.66 -9.76 -0.58
C ASP A 146 -17.14 -9.46 -2.01
N VAL A 147 -16.24 -9.56 -3.01
CA VAL A 147 -16.59 -9.41 -4.44
C VAL A 147 -17.70 -10.38 -4.87
N PHE A 148 -17.73 -11.58 -4.28
CA PHE A 148 -18.76 -12.59 -4.53
C PHE A 148 -19.90 -12.57 -3.51
N ARG A 149 -19.90 -11.62 -2.57
CA ARG A 149 -20.90 -11.48 -1.49
C ARG A 149 -21.09 -12.77 -0.69
N LEU A 150 -19.99 -13.48 -0.41
CA LEU A 150 -20.04 -14.73 0.33
C LEU A 150 -20.46 -14.52 1.77
N ASP A 151 -21.40 -15.35 2.22
CA ASP A 151 -21.88 -15.35 3.59
C ASP A 151 -20.84 -15.99 4.55
N ARG A 152 -21.11 -15.91 5.86
CA ARG A 152 -20.21 -16.45 6.88
C ARG A 152 -19.96 -17.95 6.74
N ASN A 153 -20.95 -18.72 6.28
CA ASN A 153 -20.83 -20.17 6.12
C ASN A 153 -19.92 -20.51 4.95
N ASP A 154 -20.09 -19.83 3.82
CA ASP A 154 -19.23 -19.98 2.65
C ASP A 154 -17.79 -19.61 2.99
N ARG A 155 -17.57 -18.47 3.67
CA ARG A 155 -16.23 -18.05 4.14
C ARG A 155 -15.55 -19.10 5.01
N ASN A 156 -16.28 -19.68 5.97
CA ASN A 156 -15.74 -20.71 6.86
C ASN A 156 -15.28 -21.96 6.11
N ARG A 157 -15.99 -22.34 5.03
CA ARG A 157 -15.59 -23.48 4.18
C ARG A 157 -14.27 -23.22 3.46
N PHE A 158 -14.02 -21.99 3.04
CA PHE A 158 -12.78 -21.61 2.36
C PHE A 158 -11.60 -21.47 3.32
N LYS A 159 -11.83 -20.99 4.55
CA LYS A 159 -10.79 -20.93 5.59
C LYS A 159 -10.23 -22.30 5.98
N GLN A 160 -11.01 -23.36 5.81
CA GLN A 160 -10.61 -24.74 6.12
C GLN A 160 -9.83 -25.43 4.99
N ARG A 161 -9.72 -24.81 3.81
CA ARG A 161 -8.97 -25.39 2.68
C ARG A 161 -7.49 -25.09 2.78
N GLN A 162 -6.67 -26.10 2.51
CA GLN A 162 -5.21 -26.01 2.54
C GLN A 162 -4.66 -25.06 1.45
N ASP A 163 -5.39 -24.91 0.32
CA ASP A 163 -4.99 -24.10 -0.84
C ASP A 163 -5.41 -22.61 -0.77
N GLY A 164 -6.05 -22.18 0.32
CA GLY A 164 -6.53 -20.81 0.51
C GLY A 164 -7.95 -20.53 0.00
N VAL A 165 -8.28 -19.25 -0.14
CA VAL A 165 -9.64 -18.70 -0.36
C VAL A 165 -10.35 -19.29 -1.56
N LEU A 166 -9.71 -19.26 -2.72
CA LEU A 166 -10.24 -19.74 -3.99
C LEU A 166 -9.05 -20.24 -4.80
N ALA A 167 -9.12 -21.46 -5.35
CA ALA A 167 -7.97 -22.12 -5.98
C ALA A 167 -7.32 -21.31 -7.12
N GLY A 168 -8.10 -20.45 -7.79
CA GLY A 168 -7.61 -19.57 -8.86
C GLY A 168 -7.07 -18.21 -8.41
N VAL A 169 -7.12 -17.89 -7.11
CA VAL A 169 -6.67 -16.60 -6.57
C VAL A 169 -5.44 -16.81 -5.71
N LYS A 170 -4.35 -16.13 -6.08
CA LYS A 170 -3.08 -16.16 -5.34
C LYS A 170 -2.91 -14.88 -4.56
N ASN A 171 -2.33 -14.96 -3.37
CA ASN A 171 -2.00 -13.75 -2.65
C ASN A 171 -0.87 -13.01 -3.37
N PRO A 172 -1.03 -11.71 -3.71
CA PRO A 172 0.01 -10.95 -4.38
C PRO A 172 1.15 -10.55 -3.45
N PHE A 173 1.05 -10.77 -2.12
CA PHE A 173 2.04 -10.30 -1.17
C PHE A 173 2.83 -11.46 -0.54
N ILE A 174 4.13 -11.26 -0.37
CA ILE A 174 5.02 -12.18 0.35
C ILE A 174 5.27 -11.60 1.73
N ILE A 175 4.83 -12.29 2.79
CA ILE A 175 5.12 -11.89 4.16
C ILE A 175 6.51 -12.44 4.55
N PRO A 176 7.42 -11.62 5.09
CA PRO A 176 8.69 -12.10 5.65
C PRO A 176 8.50 -13.11 6.81
N GLU A 177 9.46 -14.03 7.00
CA GLU A 177 9.39 -15.04 8.07
C GLU A 177 9.88 -14.58 9.45
N HIS A 178 10.25 -13.30 9.62
CA HIS A 178 10.74 -12.80 10.91
C HIS A 178 9.63 -12.54 11.94
N SER A 179 9.97 -12.46 13.23
CA SER A 179 9.02 -12.07 14.27
C SER A 179 8.62 -10.57 14.18
N GLY A 180 7.51 -10.18 14.81
CA GLY A 180 7.05 -8.78 14.87
C GLY A 180 5.98 -8.42 13.83
N VAL A 181 5.86 -7.11 13.54
CA VAL A 181 4.96 -6.58 12.51
C VAL A 181 5.54 -6.89 11.14
N ARG A 182 4.79 -7.62 10.30
CA ARG A 182 5.29 -8.14 9.00
C ARG A 182 4.54 -7.60 7.79
N ASP A 183 3.38 -7.02 8.03
CA ASP A 183 2.40 -6.55 7.07
C ASP A 183 2.31 -5.01 7.06
N TYR A 184 3.48 -4.36 7.14
CA TYR A 184 3.60 -2.90 7.22
C TYR A 184 3.91 -2.28 5.86
N ASP A 185 3.23 -1.17 5.53
CA ASP A 185 3.28 -0.54 4.20
C ASP A 185 4.46 0.43 4.01
N VAL A 186 5.64 -0.14 3.79
CA VAL A 186 6.80 0.61 3.25
C VAL A 186 7.23 0.12 1.88
N ARG A 187 6.59 -0.95 1.36
CA ARG A 187 6.97 -1.56 0.09
C ARG A 187 5.99 -1.18 -1.00
N MET A 188 6.51 -0.52 -2.03
CA MET A 188 5.75 -0.30 -3.25
C MET A 188 5.50 -1.61 -4.00
N LEU A 189 4.34 -1.71 -4.64
CA LEU A 189 4.06 -2.84 -5.52
C LEU A 189 4.92 -2.74 -6.79
N ASN A 190 5.54 -3.84 -7.19
CA ASN A 190 6.33 -3.94 -8.40
C ASN A 190 5.55 -4.68 -9.52
N GLY A 191 6.16 -4.83 -10.69
CA GLY A 191 5.56 -5.51 -11.83
C GLY A 191 5.20 -6.99 -11.58
N GLY A 192 5.91 -7.66 -10.66
CA GLY A 192 5.59 -9.03 -10.26
C GLY A 192 4.24 -9.11 -9.54
N HIS A 193 3.98 -8.19 -8.62
CA HIS A 193 2.67 -8.09 -7.94
C HIS A 193 1.55 -7.76 -8.93
N LEU A 194 1.80 -6.87 -9.89
CA LEU A 194 0.83 -6.53 -10.94
C LEU A 194 0.46 -7.76 -11.78
N LEU A 195 1.43 -8.60 -12.15
CA LEU A 195 1.16 -9.81 -12.93
C LEU A 195 0.28 -10.82 -12.18
N VAL A 196 0.52 -10.99 -10.88
CA VAL A 196 -0.33 -11.80 -10.01
C VAL A 196 -1.74 -11.22 -9.97
N MET A 197 -1.85 -9.90 -9.82
CA MET A 197 -3.15 -9.22 -9.78
C MET A 197 -3.91 -9.25 -11.09
N ILE A 198 -3.23 -9.17 -12.24
CA ILE A 198 -3.86 -9.38 -13.54
C ILE A 198 -4.45 -10.79 -13.63
N THR A 199 -3.71 -11.79 -13.15
CA THR A 199 -4.18 -13.20 -13.15
C THR A 199 -5.40 -13.38 -12.26
N ASN A 200 -5.33 -12.85 -11.03
CA ASN A 200 -6.44 -12.87 -10.08
C ASN A 200 -7.68 -12.14 -10.63
N ALA A 201 -7.50 -10.91 -11.13
CA ALA A 201 -8.59 -10.09 -11.62
C ALA A 201 -9.30 -10.75 -12.81
N LYS A 202 -8.56 -11.38 -13.73
CA LYS A 202 -9.15 -12.13 -14.86
C LYS A 202 -10.00 -13.30 -14.36
N TRP A 203 -9.48 -14.04 -13.39
CA TRP A 203 -10.19 -15.18 -12.81
C TRP A 203 -11.46 -14.72 -12.07
N ILE A 204 -11.36 -13.69 -11.23
CA ILE A 204 -12.48 -13.15 -10.46
C ILE A 204 -13.58 -12.62 -11.40
N ALA A 205 -13.21 -11.76 -12.36
CA ALA A 205 -14.15 -11.21 -13.36
C ALA A 205 -14.87 -12.31 -14.14
N LYS A 206 -14.15 -13.37 -14.54
CA LYS A 206 -14.75 -14.54 -15.21
C LYS A 206 -15.80 -15.22 -14.33
N LYS A 207 -15.47 -15.43 -13.05
CA LYS A 207 -16.37 -16.12 -12.10
C LYS A 207 -17.59 -15.27 -11.76
N GLN A 208 -17.49 -13.94 -11.70
CA GLN A 208 -18.62 -13.05 -11.39
C GLN A 208 -19.79 -13.22 -12.39
N ILE A 209 -19.49 -13.46 -13.67
CA ILE A 209 -20.51 -13.64 -14.72
C ILE A 209 -20.81 -15.11 -15.06
N TYR A 210 -20.16 -16.06 -14.39
CA TYR A 210 -20.20 -17.47 -14.75
C TYR A 210 -21.62 -18.07 -14.71
N SER A 211 -22.40 -17.78 -13.66
CA SER A 211 -23.77 -18.28 -13.53
C SER A 211 -24.67 -17.78 -14.68
N ALA A 212 -24.50 -16.53 -15.11
CA ALA A 212 -25.21 -15.99 -16.26
C ALA A 212 -24.79 -16.66 -17.58
N LEU A 213 -23.49 -16.92 -17.78
CA LEU A 213 -22.99 -17.61 -18.98
C LEU A 213 -23.58 -19.02 -19.12
N LEU A 214 -23.80 -19.74 -18.01
CA LEU A 214 -24.42 -21.08 -18.03
C LEU A 214 -25.89 -21.07 -18.49
N LYS A 215 -26.57 -19.93 -18.42
CA LYS A 215 -27.96 -19.75 -18.88
C LYS A 215 -28.03 -19.49 -20.39
N MET A 216 -26.91 -19.18 -21.04
CA MET A 216 -26.87 -18.94 -22.49
C MET A 216 -27.09 -20.25 -23.27
N PRO A 217 -27.79 -20.21 -24.42
CA PRO A 217 -28.09 -21.41 -25.22
C PRO A 217 -26.85 -22.10 -25.82
N LYS A 218 -25.69 -21.41 -25.93
CA LYS A 218 -24.40 -22.01 -26.36
C LYS A 218 -23.67 -22.70 -25.19
N LYS A 219 -24.33 -23.70 -24.60
CA LYS A 219 -23.89 -24.37 -23.36
C LYS A 219 -22.56 -25.15 -23.50
N GLN A 220 -22.23 -25.64 -24.69
CA GLN A 220 -21.11 -26.58 -24.88
C GLN A 220 -19.75 -25.90 -25.13
N ALA A 221 -19.68 -24.94 -26.07
CA ALA A 221 -18.43 -24.28 -26.44
C ALA A 221 -17.82 -23.42 -25.31
N LEU A 222 -18.66 -22.82 -24.46
CA LEU A 222 -18.22 -22.07 -23.27
C LEU A 222 -17.60 -23.00 -22.22
N ILE A 223 -18.22 -24.16 -21.97
CA ILE A 223 -17.68 -25.19 -21.05
C ILE A 223 -16.38 -25.78 -21.61
N ASP A 224 -16.30 -25.97 -22.92
CA ASP A 224 -15.12 -26.48 -23.59
C ASP A 224 -13.97 -25.45 -23.50
N ASP A 225 -14.17 -24.18 -23.84
CA ASP A 225 -13.14 -23.13 -23.77
C ASP A 225 -12.65 -22.87 -22.32
N LEU A 226 -13.52 -23.06 -21.33
CA LEU A 226 -13.21 -23.03 -19.90
C LEU A 226 -12.32 -24.19 -19.43
N ASN A 227 -12.40 -25.34 -20.08
CA ASN A 227 -11.52 -26.49 -19.87
C ASN A 227 -10.31 -26.49 -20.85
N SER A 228 -10.26 -25.56 -21.81
CA SER A 228 -9.33 -25.56 -22.95
C SER A 228 -8.12 -24.63 -22.83
N THR A 229 -7.67 -24.31 -21.62
CA THR A 229 -6.21 -24.12 -21.41
C THR A 229 -5.41 -25.42 -21.60
N ARG A 230 -5.93 -26.37 -22.38
CA ARG A 230 -5.25 -27.52 -22.93
C ARG A 230 -4.79 -27.16 -24.35
N ILE A 231 -3.62 -26.55 -24.45
CA ILE A 231 -2.88 -26.56 -25.72
C ILE A 231 -2.57 -28.03 -26.02
N ALA A 232 -3.05 -28.54 -27.16
CA ALA A 232 -2.77 -29.89 -27.59
C ALA A 232 -1.25 -30.10 -27.67
N GLY A 233 -0.71 -30.96 -26.79
CA GLY A 233 0.71 -31.34 -26.77
C GLY A 233 1.52 -30.88 -25.56
N THR A 234 0.96 -30.06 -24.65
CA THR A 234 1.58 -29.77 -23.35
C THR A 234 0.62 -30.17 -22.23
N THR A 235 1.10 -31.02 -21.32
CA THR A 235 0.42 -31.29 -20.04
C THR A 235 0.46 -30.03 -19.19
N VAL A 236 -0.46 -29.11 -19.47
CA VAL A 236 -0.86 -28.13 -18.47
C VAL A 236 -1.61 -28.95 -17.44
N ASN A 237 -0.92 -29.31 -16.37
CA ASN A 237 -1.57 -29.46 -15.09
C ASN A 237 -2.26 -28.10 -14.87
N SER A 238 -3.54 -27.96 -15.27
CA SER A 238 -4.48 -27.23 -14.43
C SER A 238 -4.11 -27.67 -13.03
N ILE A 239 -3.86 -26.75 -12.11
CA ILE A 239 -3.61 -27.10 -10.72
C ILE A 239 -4.87 -27.83 -10.23
N SER A 240 -4.87 -29.14 -10.51
CA SER A 240 -5.87 -30.19 -10.31
C SER A 240 -7.31 -29.86 -10.75
N GLY A 241 -8.19 -30.85 -10.78
CA GLY A 241 -9.64 -30.64 -10.76
C GLY A 241 -10.14 -29.98 -9.46
N LEU A 242 -9.40 -29.00 -8.91
CA LEU A 242 -9.67 -28.28 -7.66
C LEU A 242 -10.49 -27.00 -7.86
N ASP A 243 -10.52 -26.42 -9.06
CA ASP A 243 -11.31 -25.20 -9.36
C ASP A 243 -12.72 -25.52 -9.86
N SER A 244 -13.45 -26.34 -9.10
CA SER A 244 -14.86 -26.68 -9.39
C SER A 244 -15.86 -25.66 -8.83
N TRP A 245 -15.39 -24.73 -7.99
CA TRP A 245 -16.26 -23.75 -7.36
C TRP A 245 -16.64 -22.63 -8.32
N TYR A 246 -17.91 -22.21 -8.29
CA TYR A 246 -18.40 -21.01 -8.94
C TYR A 246 -19.52 -20.38 -8.12
N PRO A 247 -19.71 -19.05 -8.19
CA PRO A 247 -20.81 -18.39 -7.51
C PRO A 247 -22.15 -18.82 -8.11
N LYS A 248 -23.14 -19.09 -7.26
CA LYS A 248 -24.47 -19.54 -7.69
C LYS A 248 -25.26 -18.44 -8.38
N VAL A 249 -25.01 -17.19 -7.99
CA VAL A 249 -25.74 -16.01 -8.46
C VAL A 249 -24.74 -15.04 -9.09
N THR A 250 -25.09 -14.54 -10.27
CA THR A 250 -24.45 -13.39 -10.89
C THR A 250 -25.32 -12.16 -10.56
N PRO A 251 -24.73 -11.02 -10.16
CA PRO A 251 -25.48 -9.78 -9.97
C PRO A 251 -26.40 -9.42 -11.13
N GLU A 252 -27.59 -8.89 -10.83
CA GLU A 252 -28.65 -8.65 -11.82
C GLU A 252 -28.16 -7.74 -12.97
N ALA A 253 -27.44 -6.67 -12.65
CA ALA A 253 -26.88 -5.75 -13.63
C ALA A 253 -25.94 -6.45 -14.62
N PHE A 254 -25.16 -7.44 -14.14
CA PHE A 254 -24.25 -8.21 -14.98
C PHE A 254 -25.01 -9.25 -15.82
N GLU A 255 -25.93 -9.98 -15.18
CA GLU A 255 -26.73 -11.00 -15.85
C GLU A 255 -27.54 -10.42 -17.01
N LYS A 256 -28.12 -9.23 -16.81
CA LYS A 256 -28.86 -8.51 -17.86
C LYS A 256 -28.02 -8.26 -19.10
N ILE A 257 -26.76 -7.83 -18.94
CA ILE A 257 -25.82 -7.57 -20.05
C ILE A 257 -25.39 -8.88 -20.71
N VAL A 258 -25.10 -9.91 -19.93
CA VAL A 258 -24.67 -11.21 -20.47
C VAL A 258 -25.76 -11.88 -21.32
N LEU A 259 -27.02 -11.80 -20.88
CA LEU A 259 -28.13 -12.50 -21.55
C LEU A 259 -28.79 -11.70 -22.68
N MET A 260 -28.50 -10.41 -22.81
CA MET A 260 -29.12 -9.60 -23.86
C MET A 260 -28.46 -9.82 -25.22
N ASN A 261 -29.29 -9.83 -26.27
CA ASN A 261 -28.85 -9.97 -27.67
C ASN A 261 -28.71 -8.63 -28.41
N ARG A 262 -28.84 -7.51 -27.70
CA ARG A 262 -28.63 -6.15 -28.20
C ARG A 262 -27.47 -5.49 -27.47
N LEU A 263 -27.01 -4.36 -27.99
CA LEU A 263 -26.10 -3.49 -27.25
C LEU A 263 -26.81 -2.95 -25.99
N PRO A 264 -26.13 -2.95 -24.82
CA PRO A 264 -26.66 -2.31 -23.63
C PRO A 264 -26.72 -0.79 -23.81
N THR A 265 -27.70 -0.18 -23.13
CA THR A 265 -27.81 1.28 -23.05
C THR A 265 -26.80 1.83 -22.04
N ASP A 266 -26.48 3.13 -22.13
CA ASP A 266 -25.61 3.81 -21.16
C ASP A 266 -26.09 3.63 -19.72
N GLY A 267 -27.41 3.64 -19.48
CA GLY A 267 -27.98 3.39 -18.16
C GLY A 267 -27.74 1.97 -17.65
N GLU A 268 -27.79 0.96 -18.52
CA GLU A 268 -27.50 -0.44 -18.16
C GLU A 268 -25.99 -0.64 -17.91
N MET A 269 -25.14 0.00 -18.72
CA MET A 269 -23.70 0.00 -18.51
C MET A 269 -23.32 0.71 -17.20
N ALA A 270 -23.94 1.87 -16.92
CA ALA A 270 -23.73 2.60 -15.68
C ALA A 270 -24.13 1.77 -14.45
N ALA A 271 -25.26 1.05 -14.52
CA ALA A 271 -25.69 0.15 -13.46
C ALA A 271 -24.67 -0.98 -13.22
N ALA A 272 -24.11 -1.58 -14.28
CA ALA A 272 -23.06 -2.59 -14.13
C ALA A 272 -21.76 -2.02 -13.55
N VAL A 273 -21.35 -0.82 -13.95
CA VAL A 273 -20.18 -0.16 -13.35
C VAL A 273 -20.41 0.09 -11.86
N GLN A 274 -21.56 0.64 -11.46
CA GLN A 274 -21.89 0.86 -10.05
C GLN A 274 -21.92 -0.44 -9.25
N GLU A 275 -22.52 -1.50 -9.81
CA GLU A 275 -22.56 -2.82 -9.18
C GLU A 275 -21.14 -3.37 -8.94
N GLN A 276 -20.21 -3.18 -9.89
CA GLN A 276 -18.83 -3.63 -9.73
C GLN A 276 -18.05 -2.80 -8.71
N PHE A 277 -18.22 -1.48 -8.70
CA PHE A 277 -17.64 -0.61 -7.67
C PHE A 277 -18.16 -0.99 -6.27
N GLY A 278 -19.44 -1.30 -6.14
CA GLY A 278 -20.02 -1.80 -4.89
C GLY A 278 -19.46 -3.16 -4.46
N CYS A 279 -19.25 -4.08 -5.40
CA CYS A 279 -18.65 -5.39 -5.10
C CYS A 279 -17.17 -5.32 -4.71
N VAL A 280 -16.38 -4.50 -5.42
CA VAL A 280 -14.91 -4.49 -5.33
C VAL A 280 -14.40 -3.43 -4.36
N LEU A 281 -14.94 -2.21 -4.44
CA LEU A 281 -14.46 -1.04 -3.70
C LEU A 281 -15.41 -0.61 -2.57
N ARG A 282 -16.57 -1.27 -2.44
CA ARG A 282 -17.58 -1.01 -1.39
C ARG A 282 -18.03 0.45 -1.32
N ARG A 283 -18.06 1.11 -2.47
CA ARG A 283 -18.61 2.46 -2.67
C ARG A 283 -19.21 2.58 -4.06
N ASN A 284 -19.95 3.65 -4.28
CA ASN A 284 -20.34 4.04 -5.62
C ASN A 284 -19.15 4.64 -6.37
N ALA A 285 -19.13 4.45 -7.69
CA ALA A 285 -18.25 5.19 -8.58
C ALA A 285 -18.61 6.67 -8.53
N THR A 286 -17.60 7.53 -8.47
CA THR A 286 -17.76 8.98 -8.69
C THR A 286 -18.24 9.25 -10.12
N LYS A 287 -18.72 10.46 -10.40
CA LYS A 287 -19.18 10.83 -11.75
C LYS A 287 -18.09 10.65 -12.82
N GLN A 288 -16.84 10.96 -12.48
CA GLN A 288 -15.69 10.83 -13.39
C GLN A 288 -15.33 9.35 -13.62
N GLU A 289 -15.25 8.56 -12.54
CA GLU A 289 -15.01 7.11 -12.65
C GLU A 289 -16.11 6.43 -13.45
N LEU A 290 -17.38 6.76 -13.18
CA LEU A 290 -18.53 6.20 -13.88
C LEU A 290 -18.45 6.45 -15.38
N ALA A 291 -18.17 7.70 -15.78
CA ALA A 291 -18.02 8.05 -17.20
C ALA A 291 -16.87 7.26 -17.87
N LYS A 292 -15.69 7.22 -17.22
CA LYS A 292 -14.51 6.48 -17.69
C LYS A 292 -14.81 4.99 -17.90
N TYR A 293 -15.46 4.36 -16.93
CA TYR A 293 -15.72 2.92 -16.96
C TYR A 293 -16.90 2.54 -17.86
N VAL A 294 -17.89 3.43 -18.05
CA VAL A 294 -18.94 3.25 -19.07
C VAL A 294 -18.36 3.34 -20.47
N GLU A 295 -17.45 4.29 -20.72
CA GLU A 295 -16.75 4.41 -22.01
C GLU A 295 -15.90 3.17 -22.31
N LEU A 296 -15.16 2.68 -21.31
CA LEU A 296 -14.38 1.44 -21.40
C LEU A 296 -15.28 0.25 -21.72
N LEU A 297 -16.40 0.11 -21.00
CA LEU A 297 -17.36 -0.98 -21.21
C LEU A 297 -17.97 -0.92 -22.61
N SER A 298 -18.45 0.25 -23.04
CA SER A 298 -19.02 0.47 -24.37
C SER A 298 -18.03 0.07 -25.46
N SER A 299 -16.81 0.58 -25.40
CA SER A 299 -15.76 0.29 -26.37
C SER A 299 -15.40 -1.20 -26.41
N SER A 300 -15.32 -1.84 -25.24
CA SER A 300 -15.00 -3.27 -25.13
C SER A 300 -16.13 -4.15 -25.67
N ILE A 301 -17.39 -3.75 -25.44
CA ILE A 301 -18.57 -4.46 -25.98
C ILE A 301 -18.62 -4.35 -27.51
N THR A 302 -18.37 -3.18 -28.07
CA THR A 302 -18.32 -3.00 -29.53
C THR A 302 -17.27 -3.90 -30.20
N LEU A 303 -16.14 -4.12 -29.51
CA LEU A 303 -15.04 -4.92 -30.04
C LEU A 303 -15.23 -6.44 -29.86
N ALA A 304 -15.71 -6.87 -28.70
CA ALA A 304 -15.65 -8.28 -28.30
C ALA A 304 -17.02 -8.90 -27.96
N GLY A 305 -18.08 -8.11 -27.92
CA GLY A 305 -19.41 -8.55 -27.50
C GLY A 305 -19.71 -8.29 -26.02
N ASN A 306 -20.96 -8.52 -25.63
CA ASN A 306 -21.48 -8.13 -24.31
C ASN A 306 -20.75 -8.81 -23.14
N SER A 307 -20.54 -10.12 -23.22
CA SER A 307 -19.93 -10.90 -22.13
C SER A 307 -18.46 -10.58 -21.93
N GLU A 308 -17.68 -10.59 -23.01
CA GLU A 308 -16.26 -10.29 -23.02
C GLU A 308 -16.01 -8.82 -22.66
N GLY A 309 -16.81 -7.90 -23.22
CA GLY A 309 -16.73 -6.48 -22.91
C GLY A 309 -17.03 -6.18 -21.44
N LEU A 310 -18.07 -6.83 -20.88
CA LEU A 310 -18.35 -6.76 -19.45
C LEU A 310 -17.18 -7.30 -18.62
N GLN A 311 -16.64 -8.48 -18.98
CA GLN A 311 -15.51 -9.06 -18.27
C GLN A 311 -14.29 -8.12 -18.24
N GLN A 312 -14.00 -7.40 -19.33
CA GLN A 312 -12.91 -6.41 -19.36
C GLN A 312 -13.14 -5.26 -18.38
N MET A 313 -14.37 -4.74 -18.30
CA MET A 313 -14.71 -3.70 -17.32
C MET A 313 -14.56 -4.23 -15.88
N LEU A 314 -15.12 -5.42 -15.59
CA LEU A 314 -15.02 -6.03 -14.25
C LEU A 314 -13.57 -6.24 -13.82
N PHE A 315 -12.74 -6.74 -14.75
CA PHE A 315 -11.30 -6.91 -14.59
C PHE A 315 -10.58 -5.59 -14.31
N ALA A 316 -10.92 -4.52 -15.04
CA ALA A 316 -10.26 -3.23 -14.89
C ALA A 316 -10.51 -2.61 -13.51
N VAL A 317 -11.74 -2.69 -12.99
CA VAL A 317 -12.06 -2.18 -11.63
C VAL A 317 -11.30 -2.95 -10.54
N LEU A 318 -11.08 -4.26 -10.70
CA LEU A 318 -10.27 -5.08 -9.77
C LEU A 318 -8.78 -4.69 -9.74
N LEU A 319 -8.31 -3.97 -10.74
CA LEU A 319 -6.94 -3.45 -10.80
C LEU A 319 -6.80 -2.03 -10.24
N GLU A 320 -7.89 -1.41 -9.79
CA GLU A 320 -7.81 -0.14 -9.07
C GLU A 320 -6.99 -0.31 -7.79
N SER A 321 -6.17 0.69 -7.48
CA SER A 321 -5.27 0.65 -6.33
C SER A 321 -6.03 0.40 -5.02
N ASP A 322 -7.23 0.95 -4.91
CA ASP A 322 -8.11 0.84 -3.74
C ASP A 322 -8.42 -0.62 -3.36
N PHE A 323 -8.30 -1.58 -4.30
CA PHE A 323 -8.49 -3.00 -3.99
C PHE A 323 -7.32 -3.62 -3.21
N LEU A 324 -6.10 -3.10 -3.41
CA LEU A 324 -4.87 -3.56 -2.74
C LEU A 324 -4.45 -2.67 -1.57
N TYR A 325 -5.07 -1.50 -1.46
CA TYR A 325 -4.73 -0.51 -0.46
C TYR A 325 -5.95 -0.11 0.38
N ARG A 326 -5.71 0.21 1.65
CA ARG A 326 -6.59 1.05 2.47
C ARG A 326 -6.07 2.47 2.36
N LEU A 327 -6.97 3.40 2.02
CA LEU A 327 -6.66 4.82 1.91
C LEU A 327 -7.00 5.54 3.20
N GLU A 328 -6.13 6.47 3.60
CA GLU A 328 -6.29 7.42 4.69
C GLU A 328 -5.82 8.79 4.20
N LEU A 329 -6.46 9.31 3.14
CA LEU A 329 -6.16 10.60 2.53
C LEU A 329 -6.91 11.74 3.22
N GLY A 330 -8.09 11.42 3.74
CA GLY A 330 -8.95 12.38 4.41
C GLY A 330 -9.87 13.15 3.46
N GLY A 331 -10.86 13.79 4.05
CA GLY A 331 -11.84 14.61 3.35
C GLY A 331 -11.28 15.91 2.79
N VAL A 332 -12.14 16.66 2.13
CA VAL A 332 -11.76 17.90 1.44
C VAL A 332 -11.41 19.03 2.42
N GLU A 333 -12.04 19.05 3.59
CA GLU A 333 -11.85 20.07 4.62
C GLU A 333 -10.48 19.95 5.32
N ILE A 334 -9.79 21.08 5.40
CA ILE A 334 -8.49 21.23 6.04
C ILE A 334 -8.66 22.17 7.22
N ASP A 335 -8.19 21.78 8.40
CA ASP A 335 -8.21 22.65 9.57
C ASP A 335 -7.04 23.67 9.60
N GLU A 336 -7.02 24.54 10.60
CA GLU A 336 -6.00 25.59 10.77
C GLU A 336 -4.55 25.07 10.88
N PHE A 337 -4.37 23.76 11.12
CA PHE A 337 -3.08 23.10 11.23
C PHE A 337 -2.74 22.25 9.99
N GLY A 338 -3.50 22.37 8.90
CA GLY A 338 -3.27 21.61 7.67
C GLY A 338 -3.76 20.16 7.73
N ARG A 339 -4.59 19.79 8.72
CA ARG A 339 -5.04 18.40 8.92
C ARG A 339 -6.39 18.15 8.28
N ARG A 340 -6.59 16.92 7.78
CA ARG A 340 -7.87 16.44 7.23
C ARG A 340 -8.47 15.39 8.15
N LYS A 341 -9.79 15.42 8.36
CA LYS A 341 -10.49 14.29 8.97
C LYS A 341 -10.67 13.18 7.95
N LEU A 342 -10.56 11.92 8.36
CA LEU A 342 -10.94 10.79 7.51
C LEU A 342 -12.39 10.94 7.05
N THR A 343 -12.64 10.59 5.79
CA THR A 343 -14.02 10.43 5.32
C THR A 343 -14.71 9.31 6.11
N PRO A 344 -16.06 9.29 6.19
CA PRO A 344 -16.78 8.19 6.84
C PRO A 344 -16.31 6.83 6.33
N GLN A 345 -16.19 6.66 5.01
CA GLN A 345 -15.72 5.41 4.41
C GLN A 345 -14.30 5.02 4.86
N GLU A 346 -13.33 5.94 4.78
CA GLU A 346 -11.96 5.65 5.22
C GLU A 346 -11.91 5.29 6.71
N ALA A 347 -12.68 5.99 7.54
CA ALA A 347 -12.78 5.71 8.98
C ALA A 347 -13.36 4.32 9.25
N SER A 348 -14.41 3.93 8.54
CA SER A 348 -15.03 2.61 8.65
C SER A 348 -14.05 1.49 8.34
N PHE A 349 -13.30 1.62 7.23
CA PHE A 349 -12.26 0.65 6.86
C PHE A 349 -11.08 0.64 7.85
N ALA A 350 -10.67 1.81 8.36
CA ALA A 350 -9.63 1.90 9.37
C ALA A 350 -10.01 1.17 10.66
N ILE A 351 -11.25 1.37 11.15
CA ILE A 351 -11.78 0.70 12.33
C ILE A 351 -11.90 -0.81 12.10
N SER A 352 -12.52 -1.22 10.99
CA SER A 352 -12.75 -2.64 10.70
C SER A 352 -11.43 -3.42 10.62
N TYR A 353 -10.43 -2.86 9.93
CA TYR A 353 -9.12 -3.50 9.80
C TYR A 353 -8.21 -3.36 11.02
N ALA A 354 -8.52 -2.47 11.96
CA ALA A 354 -7.85 -2.43 13.26
C ALA A 354 -8.35 -3.55 14.20
N LEU A 355 -9.62 -3.97 14.03
CA LEU A 355 -10.27 -4.98 14.89
C LEU A 355 -10.28 -6.39 14.28
N GLY A 356 -10.09 -6.53 12.97
CA GLY A 356 -10.05 -7.82 12.28
C GLY A 356 -9.67 -7.71 10.81
N ASP A 357 -9.91 -8.78 10.05
CA ASP A 357 -9.59 -8.82 8.62
C ASP A 357 -10.81 -8.59 7.70
N LEU A 358 -12.00 -8.46 8.28
CA LEU A 358 -13.26 -8.31 7.55
C LEU A 358 -13.46 -6.86 7.10
N SER A 359 -14.06 -6.68 5.92
CA SER A 359 -14.53 -5.35 5.50
C SER A 359 -15.68 -4.86 6.37
N PRO A 360 -15.89 -3.53 6.44
CA PRO A 360 -17.01 -2.93 7.17
C PRO A 360 -18.36 -3.52 6.76
N ASP A 361 -19.21 -3.77 7.75
CA ASP A 361 -20.61 -4.11 7.54
C ASP A 361 -21.44 -2.88 7.11
N HIS A 362 -22.74 -3.09 6.87
CA HIS A 362 -23.62 -2.01 6.42
C HIS A 362 -23.95 -0.98 7.50
N GLU A 363 -23.79 -1.30 8.78
CA GLU A 363 -24.04 -0.34 9.87
C GLU A 363 -22.87 0.63 10.02
N LEU A 364 -21.66 0.16 9.73
CA LEU A 364 -20.45 0.96 9.78
C LEU A 364 -20.21 1.80 8.51
N LEU A 365 -20.79 1.45 7.36
CA LEU A 365 -20.54 2.10 6.05
C LEU A 365 -21.31 3.41 5.80
#